data_AF-A0A964L207-F1
#
_entry.id   AF-A0A964L207-F1
#
_cell.length_a   1.000
_cell.length_b   1.000
_cell.length_c   1.000
_cell.angle_alpha   90.00
_cell.angle_beta   90.00
_cell.angle_gamma   90.00
#
_symmetry.space_group_name_H-M   'P 1'
#
loop_
_entity.id
_entity.type
_entity.pdbx_description
1 polymer ?
#
loop_
_entity_poly.entity_id
_entity_poly.type
_entity_poly.pdbx_seq_one_letter_code
_entity_poly.pdbx_strand_id
1 'polypeptide(L)'
;MARLDRLNSAKVVAQFGSVIGRRFSQALIEAVFADPFAPMSVHSVVFHLEALVSAGVLRQSGLGSELSYEFRHALMQDAAYASLWERDRRLCHQATLQVLRNGWAGWAAGQPEILARHSAAAGLPEAALDYWESAARLAIGRFAQVKASRHLEAALGQAELLADQPTQNSITLRLLLLQASQCIALEGYGAARVGDIYRRADDLSRQCADHSASLRVQF
;
A
#
# COMPACT_ATOMS: atom_id res chain seq x y z
N MET A 1 -10.83 -23.35 4.30
CA MET A 1 -10.20 -23.98 3.11
C MET A 1 -11.20 -24.74 2.23
N ALA A 2 -11.99 -25.69 2.74
CA ALA A 2 -12.81 -26.61 1.91
C ALA A 2 -13.83 -26.03 0.90
N ARG A 3 -14.20 -24.74 0.96
CA ARG A 3 -15.18 -24.12 0.05
C ARG A 3 -14.57 -23.47 -1.19
N LEU A 4 -13.35 -22.91 -1.08
CA LEU A 4 -12.67 -22.20 -2.18
C LEU A 4 -11.94 -23.16 -3.12
N ASP A 5 -11.39 -24.26 -2.60
CA ASP A 5 -10.64 -25.23 -3.41
C ASP A 5 -11.54 -26.00 -4.40
N ARG A 6 -12.86 -26.02 -4.18
CA ARG A 6 -13.85 -26.62 -5.09
C ARG A 6 -14.25 -25.72 -6.25
N LEU A 7 -13.86 -24.45 -6.24
CA LEU A 7 -14.30 -23.44 -7.21
C LEU A 7 -13.29 -23.23 -8.36
N ASN A 8 -12.20 -24.00 -8.40
CA ASN A 8 -11.15 -23.96 -9.43
C ASN A 8 -10.85 -22.53 -9.93
N SER A 9 -11.17 -22.19 -11.18
CA SER A 9 -10.92 -20.86 -11.77
C SER A 9 -11.60 -19.69 -11.04
N ALA A 10 -12.71 -19.90 -10.32
CA ALA A 10 -13.32 -18.86 -9.49
C ALA A 10 -12.46 -18.53 -8.25
N LYS A 11 -11.60 -19.44 -7.80
CA LYS A 11 -10.60 -19.14 -6.75
C LYS A 11 -9.64 -18.04 -7.19
N VAL A 12 -9.24 -18.01 -8.46
CA VAL A 12 -8.33 -16.98 -9.01
C VAL A 12 -8.97 -15.60 -8.93
N VAL A 13 -10.26 -15.48 -9.27
CA VAL A 13 -11.00 -14.21 -9.12
C VAL A 13 -11.13 -13.79 -7.65
N ALA A 14 -11.37 -14.74 -6.74
CA ALA A 14 -11.35 -14.44 -5.31
C ALA A 14 -9.96 -13.99 -4.82
N GLN A 15 -8.87 -14.59 -5.32
CA GLN A 15 -7.51 -14.19 -4.99
C GLN A 15 -7.22 -12.75 -5.44
N PHE A 16 -7.54 -12.39 -6.69
CA PHE A 16 -7.39 -11.02 -7.18
C PHE A 16 -8.25 -10.03 -6.39
N GLY A 17 -9.52 -10.37 -6.17
CA GLY A 17 -10.41 -9.57 -5.33
C GLY A 17 -9.84 -9.34 -3.93
N SER A 18 -9.20 -10.35 -3.33
CA SER A 18 -8.61 -10.24 -1.99
C SER A 18 -7.42 -9.28 -1.91
N VAL A 19 -6.69 -9.12 -3.01
CA VAL A 19 -5.59 -8.15 -3.18
C VAL A 19 -6.14 -6.73 -3.32
N ILE A 20 -7.17 -6.54 -4.14
CA ILE A 20 -7.81 -5.23 -4.37
C ILE A 20 -8.41 -4.69 -3.07
N GLY A 21 -9.10 -5.55 -2.32
CA GLY A 21 -9.63 -5.21 -1.00
C GLY A 21 -10.92 -5.96 -0.67
N ARG A 22 -11.48 -5.68 0.51
CA ARG A 22 -12.70 -6.36 0.97
C ARG A 22 -13.90 -6.10 0.06
N ARG A 23 -13.97 -4.89 -0.51
CA ARG A 23 -15.00 -4.43 -1.45
C ARG A 23 -14.34 -3.84 -2.68
N PHE A 24 -14.83 -4.20 -3.87
CA PHE A 24 -14.32 -3.71 -5.15
C PHE A 24 -15.44 -3.67 -6.20
N SER A 25 -15.28 -2.83 -7.22
CA SER A 25 -16.21 -2.79 -8.36
C SER A 25 -15.87 -3.86 -9.39
N GLN A 26 -16.86 -4.25 -10.21
CA GLN A 26 -16.61 -5.15 -11.34
C GLN A 26 -15.56 -4.57 -12.30
N ALA A 27 -15.72 -3.29 -12.65
CA ALA A 27 -14.82 -2.61 -13.57
C ALA A 27 -13.37 -2.62 -13.08
N LEU A 28 -13.14 -2.48 -11.77
CA LEU A 28 -11.79 -2.49 -11.21
C LEU A 28 -11.15 -3.88 -11.34
N ILE A 29 -11.85 -4.95 -10.95
CA ILE A 29 -11.25 -6.29 -11.02
C ILE A 29 -11.04 -6.74 -12.48
N GLU A 30 -11.94 -6.40 -13.39
CA GLU A 30 -11.76 -6.64 -14.84
C GLU A 30 -10.53 -5.90 -15.39
N ALA A 31 -10.35 -4.63 -15.01
CA ALA A 31 -9.17 -3.87 -15.40
C ALA A 31 -7.86 -4.47 -14.84
N VAL A 32 -7.88 -4.99 -13.61
CA VAL A 32 -6.72 -5.70 -13.03
C VAL A 32 -6.40 -6.99 -13.78
N PHE A 33 -7.39 -7.77 -14.19
CA PHE A 33 -7.16 -8.96 -15.02
C PHE A 33 -6.66 -8.63 -16.44
N ALA A 34 -6.97 -7.43 -16.95
CA ALA A 34 -6.52 -6.97 -18.26
C ALA A 34 -5.12 -6.32 -18.24
N ASP A 35 -4.56 -6.06 -17.05
CA ASP A 35 -3.25 -5.43 -16.91
C ASP A 35 -2.11 -6.39 -17.28
N PRO A 36 -1.06 -5.94 -18.01
CA PRO A 36 0.06 -6.79 -18.40
C PRO A 36 0.83 -7.44 -17.25
N PHE A 37 0.77 -6.89 -16.03
CA PHE A 37 1.41 -7.46 -14.85
C PHE A 37 0.55 -8.53 -14.16
N ALA A 38 -0.69 -8.77 -14.61
CA ALA A 38 -1.55 -9.80 -14.04
C ALA A 38 -0.89 -11.19 -14.18
N PRO A 39 -0.60 -11.92 -13.09
CA PRO A 39 0.14 -13.18 -13.15
C PRO A 39 -0.69 -14.35 -13.71
N MET A 40 -2.01 -14.18 -13.79
CA MET A 40 -2.97 -15.22 -14.18
C MET A 40 -4.10 -14.59 -14.98
N SER A 41 -4.68 -15.36 -15.90
CA SER A 41 -5.85 -14.99 -16.67
C SER A 41 -7.01 -15.95 -16.41
N VAL A 42 -8.24 -15.45 -16.62
CA VAL A 42 -9.46 -16.24 -16.56
C VAL A 42 -10.31 -15.95 -17.79
N HIS A 43 -11.09 -16.93 -18.23
CA HIS A 43 -11.87 -16.82 -19.48
C HIS A 43 -13.02 -15.80 -19.37
N SER A 44 -13.65 -15.71 -18.18
CA SER A 44 -14.68 -14.71 -17.89
C SER A 44 -14.67 -14.35 -16.41
N VAL A 45 -14.27 -13.12 -16.10
CA VAL A 45 -14.28 -12.59 -14.73
C VAL A 45 -15.71 -12.56 -14.18
N VAL A 46 -16.67 -12.10 -14.98
CA VAL A 46 -18.09 -12.00 -14.61
C VAL A 46 -18.68 -13.35 -14.22
N PHE A 47 -18.48 -14.38 -15.04
CA PHE A 47 -18.96 -15.74 -14.76
C PHE A 47 -18.45 -16.26 -13.40
N HIS A 48 -17.17 -15.99 -13.10
CA HIS A 48 -16.58 -16.41 -11.84
C HIS A 48 -17.03 -15.56 -10.64
N LEU A 49 -17.32 -14.27 -10.82
CA LEU A 49 -17.93 -13.44 -9.79
C LEU A 49 -19.33 -13.96 -9.42
N GLU A 50 -20.15 -14.30 -10.41
CA GLU A 50 -21.48 -14.90 -10.18
C GLU A 50 -21.40 -16.26 -9.46
N ALA A 51 -20.42 -17.09 -9.83
CA ALA A 51 -20.17 -18.36 -9.14
C ALA A 51 -19.75 -18.14 -7.67
N LEU A 52 -18.91 -17.14 -7.39
CA LEU A 52 -18.50 -16.78 -6.02
C LEU A 52 -19.66 -16.22 -5.19
N VAL A 53 -20.58 -15.48 -5.81
CA VAL A 53 -21.81 -15.00 -5.17
C VAL A 53 -22.73 -16.19 -4.84
N SER A 54 -22.94 -17.08 -5.81
CA SER A 54 -23.76 -18.30 -5.65
C SER A 54 -23.21 -19.23 -4.57
N ALA A 55 -21.88 -19.35 -4.46
CA ALA A 55 -21.20 -20.10 -3.41
C ALA A 55 -21.23 -19.40 -2.02
N GLY A 56 -21.73 -18.16 -1.96
CA GLY A 56 -21.83 -17.37 -0.74
C GLY A 56 -20.50 -16.81 -0.24
N VAL A 57 -19.49 -16.74 -1.11
CA VAL A 57 -18.17 -16.14 -0.81
C VAL A 57 -18.25 -14.62 -0.92
N LEU A 58 -18.85 -14.14 -2.00
CA LEU A 58 -19.07 -12.71 -2.25
C LEU A 58 -20.54 -12.34 -2.05
N ARG A 59 -20.78 -11.07 -1.72
CA ARG A 59 -22.08 -10.41 -1.84
C ARG A 59 -21.99 -9.41 -2.98
N GLN A 60 -22.97 -9.46 -3.88
CA GLN A 60 -23.13 -8.46 -4.94
C GLN A 60 -23.99 -7.30 -4.42
N SER A 61 -23.67 -6.09 -4.85
CA SER A 61 -24.46 -4.89 -4.54
C SER A 61 -24.31 -3.86 -5.67
N GLY A 62 -25.33 -3.02 -5.84
CA GLY A 62 -25.38 -2.05 -6.95
C GLY A 62 -25.91 -2.66 -8.24
N LEU A 63 -25.99 -1.85 -9.29
CA LEU A 63 -26.52 -2.19 -10.61
C LEU A 63 -25.71 -1.46 -11.70
N GLY A 64 -25.62 -2.05 -12.89
CA GLY A 64 -24.96 -1.42 -14.04
C GLY A 64 -23.49 -1.07 -13.76
N SER A 65 -23.11 0.20 -13.98
CA SER A 65 -21.74 0.68 -13.76
C SER A 65 -21.32 0.71 -12.28
N GLU A 66 -22.27 0.69 -11.35
CA GLU A 66 -22.02 0.70 -9.90
C GLU A 66 -21.95 -0.71 -9.30
N LEU A 67 -21.86 -1.74 -10.15
CA LEU A 67 -21.83 -3.12 -9.71
C LEU A 67 -20.56 -3.40 -8.90
N SER A 68 -20.77 -3.90 -7.69
CA SER A 68 -19.74 -4.10 -6.68
C SER A 68 -19.88 -5.43 -5.98
N TYR A 69 -18.74 -5.93 -5.51
CA TYR A 69 -18.63 -7.19 -4.80
C TYR A 69 -17.92 -6.96 -3.48
N GLU A 70 -18.38 -7.64 -2.44
CA GLU A 70 -17.76 -7.63 -1.12
C GLU A 70 -17.60 -9.06 -0.59
N PHE A 71 -16.46 -9.38 0.00
CA PHE A 71 -16.32 -10.62 0.76
C PHE A 71 -17.31 -10.66 1.92
N ARG A 72 -18.10 -11.75 1.97
CA ARG A 72 -19.09 -11.92 3.03
C ARG A 72 -18.45 -11.96 4.43
N HIS A 73 -17.21 -12.44 4.52
CA HIS A 73 -16.44 -12.48 5.77
C HIS A 73 -14.97 -12.13 5.52
N ALA A 74 -14.35 -11.39 6.45
CA ALA A 74 -12.92 -11.07 6.40
C ALA A 74 -12.04 -12.32 6.29
N LEU A 75 -12.35 -13.38 7.05
CA LEU A 75 -11.62 -14.66 6.98
C LEU A 75 -11.64 -15.32 5.59
N MET A 76 -12.65 -15.07 4.77
CA MET A 76 -12.68 -15.58 3.39
C MET A 76 -11.72 -14.79 2.50
N GLN A 77 -11.64 -13.47 2.69
CA GLN A 77 -10.65 -12.63 2.03
C GLN A 77 -9.24 -13.06 2.43
N ASP A 78 -8.99 -13.21 3.73
CA ASP A 78 -7.69 -13.61 4.26
C ASP A 78 -7.26 -14.98 3.72
N ALA A 79 -8.19 -15.95 3.68
CA ALA A 79 -7.93 -17.27 3.13
C ALA A 79 -7.65 -17.24 1.61
N ALA A 80 -8.36 -16.39 0.85
CA ALA A 80 -8.07 -16.20 -0.57
C ALA A 80 -6.68 -15.56 -0.76
N TYR A 81 -6.38 -14.50 -0.02
CA TYR A 81 -5.10 -13.78 -0.09
C TYR A 81 -3.92 -14.68 0.28
N ALA A 82 -4.03 -15.44 1.39
CA ALA A 82 -3.00 -16.36 1.85
C ALA A 82 -2.80 -17.57 0.93
N SER A 83 -3.71 -17.83 0.00
CA SER A 83 -3.58 -18.91 -0.98
C SER A 83 -2.79 -18.52 -2.23
N LEU A 84 -2.40 -17.25 -2.37
CA LEU A 84 -1.50 -16.79 -3.43
C LEU A 84 -0.05 -17.11 -3.07
N TRP A 85 0.73 -17.52 -4.06
CA TRP A 85 2.18 -17.55 -3.93
C TRP A 85 2.72 -16.12 -3.77
N GLU A 86 3.83 -15.98 -3.05
CA GLU A 86 4.45 -14.67 -2.79
C GLU A 86 4.72 -13.87 -4.07
N ARG A 87 5.22 -14.55 -5.12
CA ARG A 87 5.46 -13.94 -6.43
C ARG A 87 4.17 -13.40 -7.04
N ASP A 88 3.11 -14.21 -7.09
CA ASP A 88 1.84 -13.84 -7.71
C ASP A 88 1.16 -12.72 -6.93
N ARG A 89 1.28 -12.75 -5.60
CA ARG A 89 0.79 -11.71 -4.71
C ARG A 89 1.41 -10.35 -5.05
N ARG A 90 2.74 -10.29 -5.22
CA ARG A 90 3.44 -9.05 -5.63
C ARG A 90 2.98 -8.56 -7.00
N LEU A 91 2.87 -9.46 -7.97
CA LEU A 91 2.41 -9.13 -9.33
C LEU A 91 0.95 -8.63 -9.34
N CYS A 92 0.05 -9.26 -8.57
CA CYS A 92 -1.32 -8.77 -8.40
C CYS A 92 -1.36 -7.38 -7.76
N HIS A 93 -0.52 -7.10 -6.76
CA HIS A 93 -0.42 -5.76 -6.16
C HIS A 93 0.10 -4.74 -7.17
N GLN A 94 1.08 -5.10 -8.00
CA GLN A 94 1.62 -4.24 -9.06
C GLN A 94 0.56 -3.95 -10.14
N ALA A 95 -0.16 -4.96 -10.63
CA ALA A 95 -1.26 -4.78 -11.57
C ALA A 95 -2.34 -3.86 -10.99
N THR A 96 -2.74 -4.09 -9.73
CA THR A 96 -3.71 -3.22 -9.05
C THR A 96 -3.22 -1.78 -8.93
N LEU A 97 -1.93 -1.58 -8.60
CA LEU A 97 -1.32 -0.25 -8.55
C LEU A 97 -1.41 0.46 -9.91
N GLN A 98 -1.05 -0.20 -11.00
CA GLN A 98 -1.07 0.40 -12.34
C GLN A 98 -2.48 0.82 -12.75
N VAL A 99 -3.45 -0.07 -12.55
CA VAL A 99 -4.85 0.18 -12.84
C VAL A 99 -5.37 1.38 -12.05
N LEU A 100 -5.10 1.43 -10.74
CA LEU A 100 -5.53 2.55 -9.90
C LEU A 100 -4.89 3.88 -10.31
N ARG A 101 -3.62 3.88 -10.69
CA ARG A 101 -2.90 5.09 -11.15
C ARG A 101 -3.43 5.63 -12.47
N ASN A 102 -3.82 4.74 -13.39
CA ASN A 102 -4.16 5.13 -14.76
C ASN A 102 -5.67 5.38 -14.93
N GLY A 103 -6.52 4.50 -14.40
CA GLY A 103 -7.97 4.55 -14.58
C GLY A 103 -8.75 5.20 -13.44
N TRP A 104 -8.15 5.28 -12.24
CA TRP A 104 -8.81 5.80 -11.02
C TRP A 104 -8.03 6.94 -10.37
N ALA A 105 -7.20 7.66 -11.13
CA ALA A 105 -6.29 8.69 -10.63
C ALA A 105 -6.99 9.74 -9.73
N GLY A 106 -8.16 10.23 -10.12
CA GLY A 106 -8.92 11.21 -9.33
C GLY A 106 -9.37 10.69 -7.96
N TRP A 107 -9.80 9.43 -7.89
CA TRP A 107 -10.15 8.78 -6.63
C TRP A 107 -8.91 8.46 -5.80
N ALA A 108 -7.85 7.97 -6.45
CA ALA A 108 -6.59 7.60 -5.82
C ALA A 108 -5.84 8.80 -5.23
N ALA A 109 -5.94 9.98 -5.85
CA ALA A 109 -5.40 11.24 -5.33
C ALA A 109 -6.00 11.62 -3.97
N GLY A 110 -7.25 11.23 -3.69
CA GLY A 110 -7.90 11.46 -2.39
C GLY A 110 -7.50 10.45 -1.29
N GLN A 111 -6.85 9.35 -1.67
CA GLN A 111 -6.48 8.22 -0.81
C GLN A 111 -5.11 7.62 -1.20
N PRO A 112 -4.03 8.43 -1.17
CA PRO A 112 -2.68 7.97 -1.54
C PRO A 112 -2.19 6.78 -0.70
N GLU A 113 -2.73 6.56 0.51
CA GLU A 113 -2.42 5.39 1.33
C GLU A 113 -2.79 4.05 0.66
N ILE A 114 -3.75 4.05 -0.28
CA ILE A 114 -4.11 2.85 -1.03
C ILE A 114 -2.99 2.52 -2.01
N LEU A 115 -2.53 3.52 -2.78
CA LEU A 115 -1.40 3.36 -3.70
C LEU A 115 -0.14 2.93 -2.92
N ALA A 116 0.11 3.54 -1.77
CA ALA A 116 1.25 3.23 -0.92
C ALA A 116 1.27 1.75 -0.47
N ARG A 117 0.11 1.21 -0.05
CA ARG A 117 -0.03 -0.21 0.33
C ARG A 117 0.25 -1.14 -0.85
N HIS A 118 -0.31 -0.85 -2.03
CA HIS A 118 -0.07 -1.67 -3.21
C HIS A 118 1.39 -1.59 -3.67
N SER A 119 2.02 -0.41 -3.66
CA SER A 119 3.44 -0.26 -3.96
C SER A 119 4.32 -1.06 -2.99
N ALA A 120 4.08 -0.94 -1.68
CA ALA A 120 4.86 -1.67 -0.67
C ALA A 120 4.72 -3.18 -0.85
N ALA A 121 3.49 -3.67 -1.02
CA ALA A 121 3.21 -5.09 -1.19
C ALA A 121 3.67 -5.64 -2.56
N ALA A 122 3.86 -4.78 -3.57
CA ALA A 122 4.48 -5.14 -4.84
C ALA A 122 6.03 -5.17 -4.77
N GLY A 123 6.63 -4.72 -3.66
CA GLY A 123 8.09 -4.62 -3.54
C GLY A 123 8.67 -3.40 -4.27
N LEU A 124 7.93 -2.29 -4.32
CA LEU A 124 8.33 -1.02 -4.95
C LEU A 124 8.55 0.06 -3.86
N PRO A 125 9.66 0.01 -3.10
CA PRO A 125 9.83 0.83 -1.90
C PRO A 125 9.88 2.34 -2.19
N GLU A 126 10.47 2.75 -3.30
CA GLU A 126 10.53 4.17 -3.73
C GLU A 126 9.12 4.72 -3.97
N ALA A 127 8.32 4.02 -4.78
CA ALA A 127 6.94 4.42 -5.05
C ALA A 127 6.07 4.35 -3.77
N ALA A 128 6.30 3.37 -2.91
CA ALA A 128 5.57 3.23 -1.66
C ALA A 128 5.86 4.39 -0.70
N LEU A 129 7.14 4.77 -0.59
CA LEU A 129 7.59 5.90 0.19
C LEU A 129 6.89 7.20 -0.25
N ASP A 130 6.91 7.50 -1.55
CA ASP A 130 6.31 8.73 -2.09
C ASP A 130 4.81 8.82 -1.74
N TYR A 131 4.08 7.72 -1.90
CA TYR A 131 2.66 7.67 -1.58
C TYR A 131 2.38 7.68 -0.08
N TRP A 132 3.20 7.04 0.75
CA TRP A 132 3.05 7.11 2.21
C TRP A 132 3.30 8.52 2.74
N GLU A 133 4.29 9.22 2.20
CA GLU A 133 4.54 10.60 2.57
C GLU A 133 3.39 11.51 2.12
N SER A 134 2.89 11.33 0.89
CA SER A 134 1.71 12.04 0.41
C SER A 134 0.49 11.79 1.32
N ALA A 135 0.27 10.54 1.75
CA ALA A 135 -0.79 10.19 2.69
C ALA A 135 -0.60 10.84 4.07
N ALA A 136 0.62 10.89 4.58
CA ALA A 136 0.93 11.59 5.81
C ALA A 136 0.59 13.07 5.70
N ARG A 137 1.05 13.76 4.64
CA ARG A 137 0.78 15.18 4.41
C ARG A 137 -0.71 15.47 4.25
N LEU A 138 -1.45 14.62 3.53
CA LEU A 138 -2.90 14.74 3.40
C LEU A 138 -3.61 14.57 4.75
N ALA A 139 -3.18 13.59 5.57
CA ALA A 139 -3.73 13.38 6.90
C ALA A 139 -3.42 14.54 7.85
N ILE A 140 -2.22 15.14 7.78
CA ILE A 140 -1.85 16.34 8.53
C ILE A 140 -2.77 17.50 8.14
N GLY A 141 -2.96 17.77 6.85
CA GLY A 141 -3.85 18.83 6.35
C GLY A 141 -5.32 18.64 6.75
N ARG A 142 -5.72 17.40 7.06
CA ARG A 142 -7.06 17.04 7.57
C ARG A 142 -7.14 16.94 9.09
N PHE A 143 -6.08 17.32 9.82
CA PHE A 143 -5.98 17.18 11.28
C PHE A 143 -6.26 15.75 11.76
N ALA A 144 -5.86 14.75 10.98
CA ALA A 144 -6.02 13.34 11.28
C ALA A 144 -4.69 12.77 11.79
N GLN A 145 -4.24 13.22 12.96
CA GLN A 145 -2.85 13.04 13.37
C GLN A 145 -2.47 11.58 13.67
N VAL A 146 -3.41 10.78 14.20
CA VAL A 146 -3.19 9.34 14.38
C VAL A 146 -2.92 8.65 13.04
N LYS A 147 -3.61 9.05 11.96
CA LYS A 147 -3.35 8.53 10.61
C LYS A 147 -2.01 9.04 10.09
N ALA A 148 -1.72 10.33 10.26
CA ALA A 148 -0.45 10.92 9.87
C ALA A 148 0.75 10.18 10.49
N SER A 149 0.73 9.92 11.81
CA SER A 149 1.80 9.16 12.49
C SER A 149 2.00 7.79 11.87
N ARG A 150 0.91 7.04 11.66
CA ARG A 150 0.97 5.71 11.03
C ARG A 150 1.51 5.75 9.60
N HIS A 151 1.17 6.78 8.83
CA HIS A 151 1.69 6.97 7.48
C HIS A 151 3.18 7.33 7.47
N LEU A 152 3.64 8.16 8.41
CA LEU A 152 5.06 8.49 8.57
C LEU A 152 5.88 7.28 9.01
N GLU A 153 5.36 6.48 9.94
CA GLU A 153 5.99 5.21 10.36
C GLU A 153 6.11 4.23 9.16
N ALA A 154 5.06 4.11 8.35
CA ALA A 154 5.11 3.30 7.14
C ALA A 154 6.11 3.84 6.11
N ALA A 155 6.18 5.16 5.90
CA ALA A 155 7.16 5.81 5.03
C ALA A 155 8.61 5.55 5.49
N LEU A 156 8.88 5.68 6.79
CA LEU A 156 10.19 5.37 7.39
C LEU A 156 10.58 3.90 7.13
N GLY A 157 9.64 2.97 7.30
CA GLY A 157 9.90 1.56 6.99
C GLY A 157 10.19 1.28 5.51
N GLN A 158 9.67 2.08 4.58
CA GLN A 158 10.03 1.98 3.15
C GLN A 158 11.39 2.63 2.86
N ALA A 159 11.73 3.73 3.54
CA ALA A 159 13.03 4.37 3.41
C ALA A 159 14.17 3.42 3.81
N GLU A 160 13.94 2.56 4.82
CA GLU A 160 14.89 1.52 5.26
C GLU A 160 15.24 0.48 4.17
N LEU A 161 14.41 0.35 3.12
CA LEU A 161 14.60 -0.59 2.02
C LEU A 161 15.32 0.02 0.81
N LEU A 162 15.63 1.32 0.83
CA LEU A 162 16.33 1.99 -0.27
C LEU A 162 17.81 1.59 -0.29
N ALA A 163 18.35 1.33 -1.48
CA ALA A 163 19.73 0.88 -1.64
C ALA A 163 20.78 2.01 -1.53
N ASP A 164 20.42 3.23 -1.91
CA ASP A 164 21.33 4.39 -1.88
C ASP A 164 21.34 5.03 -0.48
N GLN A 165 22.38 4.77 0.30
CA GLN A 165 22.50 5.25 1.68
C GLN A 165 22.41 6.78 1.83
N PRO A 166 23.05 7.61 0.98
CA PRO A 166 22.91 9.06 1.05
C PRO A 166 21.45 9.53 0.85
N THR A 167 20.76 9.01 -0.17
CA THR A 167 19.35 9.33 -0.44
C THR A 167 18.45 8.82 0.68
N GLN A 168 18.66 7.58 1.13
CA GLN A 168 17.98 6.99 2.28
C GLN A 168 18.10 7.88 3.53
N ASN A 169 19.30 8.33 3.87
CA ASN A 169 19.53 9.15 5.05
C ASN A 169 18.85 10.52 4.93
N SER A 170 18.96 11.17 3.77
CA SER A 170 18.31 12.46 3.51
C SER A 170 16.78 12.37 3.65
N ILE A 171 16.19 11.33 3.07
CA ILE A 171 14.75 11.05 3.16
C ILE A 171 14.35 10.76 4.61
N THR A 172 15.08 9.87 5.29
CA THR A 172 14.79 9.47 6.67
C THR A 172 14.84 10.68 7.60
N LEU A 173 15.87 11.53 7.47
CA LEU A 173 15.99 12.78 8.24
C LEU A 173 14.77 13.69 8.02
N ARG A 174 14.38 13.90 6.76
CA ARG A 174 13.22 14.72 6.40
C ARG A 174 11.91 14.18 6.99
N LEU A 175 11.71 12.86 6.97
CA LEU A 175 10.53 12.23 7.56
C LEU A 175 10.51 12.34 9.09
N LEU A 176 11.67 12.17 9.75
CA LEU A 176 11.80 12.35 11.21
C LEU A 176 11.47 13.78 11.63
N LEU A 177 11.98 14.78 10.90
CA LEU A 177 11.67 16.20 11.18
C LEU A 177 10.17 16.50 11.00
N LEU A 178 9.53 15.91 9.99
CA LEU A 178 8.08 16.01 9.81
C LEU A 178 7.34 15.35 11.00
N GLN A 179 7.76 14.17 11.43
CA GLN A 179 7.17 13.49 12.59
C GLN A 179 7.34 14.28 13.89
N ALA A 180 8.51 14.86 14.14
CA ALA A 180 8.76 15.72 15.30
C ALA A 180 7.79 16.90 15.34
N SER A 181 7.60 17.59 14.19
CA SER A 181 6.68 18.72 14.11
C SER A 181 5.24 18.35 14.50
N GLN A 182 4.78 17.16 14.11
CA GLN A 182 3.45 16.67 14.44
C GLN A 182 3.35 16.25 15.90
N CYS A 183 4.38 15.59 16.43
CA CYS A 183 4.43 15.19 17.83
C CYS A 183 4.43 16.41 18.77
N ILE A 184 5.20 17.46 18.44
CA ILE A 184 5.21 18.72 19.19
C ILE A 184 3.82 19.37 19.19
N ALA A 185 3.14 19.41 18.04
CA ALA A 185 1.82 20.02 17.92
C ALA A 185 0.74 19.31 18.76
N LEU A 186 0.92 18.01 19.06
CA LEU A 186 -0.05 17.19 19.78
C LEU A 186 0.28 16.98 21.26
N GLU A 187 1.54 16.68 21.55
CA GLU A 187 2.00 16.20 22.84
C GLU A 187 2.85 17.27 23.57
N GLY A 188 3.19 18.36 22.87
CA GLY A 188 4.06 19.41 23.36
C GLY A 188 5.55 19.11 23.17
N TYR A 189 6.36 20.15 23.28
CA TYR A 189 7.82 20.08 23.04
C TYR A 189 8.56 19.14 24.01
N GLY A 190 8.09 19.05 25.26
CA GLY A 190 8.74 18.25 26.31
C GLY A 190 8.39 16.75 26.29
N ALA A 191 7.61 16.27 25.33
CA ALA A 191 7.24 14.86 25.26
C ALA A 191 8.47 13.98 24.98
N ALA A 192 8.60 12.86 25.68
CA ALA A 192 9.73 11.94 25.53
C ALA A 192 9.93 11.50 24.08
N ARG A 193 8.82 11.26 23.36
CA ARG A 193 8.80 10.90 21.94
C ARG A 193 9.44 11.94 21.04
N VAL A 194 9.31 13.24 21.34
CA VAL A 194 9.98 14.32 20.59
C VAL A 194 11.50 14.20 20.75
N GLY A 195 11.97 13.95 21.97
CA GLY A 195 13.38 13.71 22.26
C GLY A 195 13.95 12.50 21.54
N ASP A 196 13.19 11.40 21.47
CA ASP A 196 13.58 10.18 20.73
C ASP A 196 13.77 10.47 19.23
N ILE A 197 12.84 11.21 18.61
CA ILE A 197 12.91 11.56 17.20
C ILE A 197 14.12 12.45 16.91
N TYR A 198 14.38 13.47 17.73
CA TYR A 198 15.53 14.35 17.54
C TYR A 198 16.87 13.63 17.74
N ARG A 199 16.97 12.69 18.70
CA ARG A 199 18.18 11.87 18.86
C ARG A 199 18.46 11.05 17.61
N ARG A 200 17.44 10.36 17.07
CA ARG A 200 17.58 9.60 15.81
C ARG A 200 17.97 10.49 14.63
N ALA A 201 17.42 11.71 14.56
CA ALA A 201 17.74 12.68 13.52
C ALA A 201 19.19 13.20 13.62
N ASP A 202 19.68 13.48 14.82
CA ASP A 202 21.06 13.93 15.06
C ASP A 202 22.08 12.84 14.71
N ASP A 203 21.86 11.61 15.17
CA ASP A 203 22.72 10.46 14.84
C ASP A 203 22.86 10.28 13.31
N LEU A 204 21.74 10.39 12.60
CA LEU A 204 21.71 10.29 11.14
C LEU A 204 22.39 11.48 10.44
N SER A 205 22.23 12.69 10.97
CA SER A 205 22.90 13.89 10.44
C SER A 205 24.42 13.79 10.57
N ARG A 206 24.93 13.26 11.68
CA ARG A 206 26.37 13.02 11.87
C ARG A 206 26.91 12.00 10.88
N GLN A 207 26.18 10.90 10.67
CA GLN A 207 26.54 9.90 9.66
C GLN A 207 26.61 10.52 8.24
N CYS A 208 25.65 11.37 7.86
CA CYS A 208 25.69 12.07 6.57
C CYS A 208 26.88 13.03 6.43
N ALA A 209 27.23 13.77 7.50
CA ALA A 209 28.37 14.68 7.51
C ALA A 209 29.69 13.90 7.37
N ASP A 210 29.82 12.75 8.03
CA ASP A 210 30.99 11.87 7.93
C ASP A 210 31.14 11.27 6.52
N HIS A 211 30.04 10.90 5.85
CA HIS A 211 30.08 10.42 4.46
C HIS A 211 30.43 11.55 3.46
N SER A 212 29.96 12.78 3.73
CA SER A 212 30.33 13.97 2.94
C SER A 212 31.80 14.34 3.11
N ALA A 213 32.37 14.09 4.30
CA ALA A 213 33.80 14.21 4.56
C ALA A 213 34.62 13.08 3.90
N SER A 214 34.08 11.86 3.81
CA SER A 214 34.72 10.71 3.15
C SER A 214 34.82 10.84 1.62
N LEU A 215 33.96 11.64 0.99
CA LEU A 215 34.03 11.93 -0.46
C LEU A 215 35.06 13.01 -0.85
N ARG A 216 35.82 13.56 0.11
CA ARG A 216 36.86 14.58 -0.14
C ARG A 216 38.30 14.06 -0.13
N VAL A 217 38.51 12.75 -0.13
CA VAL A 217 39.86 12.16 -0.18
C VAL A 217 39.99 11.16 -1.34
N GLN A 218 39.88 11.66 -2.56
CA GLN A 218 40.49 11.05 -3.75
C GLN A 218 40.91 12.18 -4.72
N PHE A 219 42.10 12.72 -4.48
CA PHE A 219 42.98 13.29 -5.49
C PHE A 219 44.41 12.92 -5.10
#